data_AF-A0A8X6MNE7-F1
#
_entry.id   AF-A0A8X6MNE7-F1
#
_cell.length_a   1.000
_cell.length_b   1.000
_cell.length_c   1.000
_cell.angle_alpha   90.00
_cell.angle_beta   90.00
_cell.angle_gamma   90.00
#
_symmetry.space_group_name_H-M   'P 1'
#
loop_
_entity.id
_entity.type
_entity.pdbx_description
1 polymer ?
#
loop_
_entity_poly.entity_id
_entity_poly.type
_entity_poly.pdbx_seq_one_letter_code
_entity_poly.pdbx_strand_id
1 'polypeptide(L)'
;MKKKNDSYMTVLSLHVNNRSISDLWSLDTMGILDPADKQSQTELENETKELFLNSIKQDKDGRYVVSLPWLEDHPTLPSNKSLSEKRLKNSVDRIKALNSLQDYENVFED
;
A
#
# COMPACT_ATOMS: atom_id res chain seq x y z
N MET A 1 -14.20 25.44 26.01
CA MET A 1 -14.37 24.41 24.96
C MET A 1 -13.58 23.15 25.32
N LYS A 2 -14.25 22.07 25.76
CA LYS A 2 -13.80 20.65 25.76
C LYS A 2 -14.85 19.82 26.54
N LYS A 3 -15.81 19.21 25.84
CA LYS A 3 -16.80 18.27 26.41
C LYS A 3 -17.06 17.04 25.52
N LYS A 4 -16.34 16.91 24.39
CA LYS A 4 -16.59 15.82 23.44
C LYS A 4 -15.95 14.49 23.86
N ASN A 5 -14.78 14.51 24.52
CA ASN A 5 -14.03 13.27 24.80
C ASN A 5 -14.72 12.34 25.83
N ASP A 6 -15.35 12.89 26.88
CA ASP A 6 -16.00 12.07 27.93
C ASP A 6 -17.20 11.26 27.42
N SER A 7 -17.92 11.80 26.44
CA SER A 7 -19.08 11.12 25.85
C SER A 7 -18.67 9.86 25.11
N TYR A 8 -17.56 9.89 24.36
CA TYR A 8 -17.09 8.72 23.62
C TYR A 8 -16.56 7.64 24.57
N MET A 9 -15.83 8.03 25.62
CA MET A 9 -15.30 7.09 26.62
C MET A 9 -16.40 6.37 27.40
N THR A 10 -17.50 7.07 27.70
CA THR A 10 -18.65 6.48 28.41
C THR A 10 -19.39 5.48 27.51
N VAL A 11 -19.60 5.82 26.23
CA VAL A 11 -20.23 4.93 25.26
C VAL A 11 -19.38 3.68 25.01
N LEU A 12 -18.05 3.83 24.89
CA LEU A 12 -17.13 2.70 24.77
C LEU A 12 -17.13 1.81 26.02
N SER A 13 -17.09 2.40 27.22
CA SER A 13 -17.13 1.64 28.48
C SER A 13 -18.41 0.80 28.62
N LEU A 14 -19.57 1.36 28.26
CA LEU A 14 -20.85 0.63 28.27
C LEU A 14 -20.88 -0.52 27.25
N HIS A 15 -20.21 -0.38 26.09
CA HIS A 15 -20.10 -1.44 25.09
C HIS A 15 -19.08 -2.53 25.45
N VAL A 16 -18.03 -2.20 26.21
CA VAL A 16 -16.94 -3.12 26.58
C VAL A 16 -17.29 -3.98 27.80
N ASN A 17 -18.15 -3.51 28.70
CA ASN A 17 -18.52 -4.25 29.94
C ASN A 17 -19.18 -5.62 29.70
N ASN A 18 -19.67 -5.91 28.48
CA ASN A 18 -20.37 -7.15 28.15
C ASN A 18 -19.62 -8.02 27.13
N ARG A 19 -18.33 -7.75 26.89
CA ARG A 19 -17.52 -8.47 25.89
C ARG A 19 -16.26 -9.07 26.52
N SER A 20 -15.82 -10.20 25.99
CA SER A 20 -14.59 -10.84 26.44
C SER A 20 -13.38 -10.00 26.02
N ILE A 21 -12.25 -10.14 26.72
CA ILE A 21 -11.01 -9.46 26.32
C ILE A 21 -10.60 -9.87 24.90
N SER A 22 -10.91 -11.09 24.49
CA SER A 22 -10.70 -11.59 23.13
C SER A 22 -11.46 -10.79 22.08
N ASP A 23 -12.68 -10.33 22.39
CA ASP A 23 -13.48 -9.53 21.47
C ASP A 23 -12.93 -8.10 21.32
N LEU A 24 -12.20 -7.61 22.34
CA LEU A 24 -11.49 -6.33 22.26
C LEU A 24 -10.28 -6.46 21.32
N TRP A 25 -9.49 -7.53 21.48
CA TRP A 25 -8.36 -7.82 20.60
C TRP A 25 -8.79 -8.06 19.15
N SER A 26 -9.93 -8.71 18.92
CA SER A 26 -10.45 -8.92 17.57
C SER A 26 -10.90 -7.62 16.90
N LEU A 27 -11.44 -6.67 17.66
CA LEU A 27 -11.78 -5.32 17.17
C LEU A 27 -10.54 -4.50 16.84
N ASP A 28 -9.50 -4.58 17.68
CA ASP A 28 -8.25 -3.84 17.49
C ASP A 28 -7.44 -4.36 16.31
N THR A 29 -7.54 -5.67 16.03
CA THR A 29 -6.94 -6.30 14.85
C THR A 29 -7.83 -6.22 13.60
N MET A 30 -9.09 -5.77 13.73
CA MET A 30 -10.06 -5.72 12.64
C MET A 30 -9.58 -4.79 11.52
N GLY A 31 -9.19 -5.37 10.39
CA GLY A 31 -8.65 -4.64 9.23
C GLY A 31 -7.12 -4.63 9.11
N ILE A 32 -6.41 -5.18 10.10
CA ILE A 32 -4.96 -5.46 10.05
C ILE A 32 -4.70 -6.96 9.77
N LEU A 33 -5.70 -7.81 10.00
CA LEU A 33 -5.66 -9.22 9.64
C LEU A 33 -5.41 -9.39 8.14
N ASP A 34 -4.51 -10.32 7.82
CA ASP A 34 -4.18 -10.67 6.44
C ASP A 34 -5.46 -11.18 5.75
N PRO A 35 -5.82 -10.76 4.53
CA PRO A 35 -6.89 -11.40 3.77
C PRO A 35 -6.75 -12.93 3.68
N ALA A 36 -5.56 -13.48 3.86
CA ALA A 36 -5.31 -14.91 4.01
C ALA A 36 -6.02 -15.58 5.22
N ASP A 37 -6.50 -14.82 6.21
CA ASP A 37 -7.29 -15.36 7.33
C ASP A 37 -8.75 -15.68 6.92
N LYS A 38 -9.21 -15.27 5.73
CA LYS A 38 -10.59 -15.48 5.25
C LYS A 38 -10.74 -16.64 4.25
N GLN A 39 -9.66 -17.02 3.58
CA GLN A 39 -9.56 -18.22 2.76
C GLN A 39 -8.68 -19.23 3.51
N SER A 40 -8.78 -20.54 3.22
CA SER A 40 -7.78 -21.43 3.80
C SER A 40 -6.42 -21.01 3.25
N GLN A 41 -5.45 -20.67 4.12
CA GLN A 41 -4.07 -20.32 3.76
C GLN A 41 -3.51 -21.20 2.62
N THR A 42 -3.88 -22.48 2.64
CA THR A 42 -3.51 -23.50 1.66
C THR A 42 -4.07 -23.27 0.25
N GLU A 43 -5.27 -22.73 0.13
CA GLU A 43 -5.93 -22.48 -1.16
C GLU A 43 -5.31 -21.26 -1.87
N LEU A 44 -5.10 -20.17 -1.12
CA LEU A 44 -4.39 -18.98 -1.59
C LEU A 44 -2.95 -19.29 -2.03
N GLU A 45 -2.24 -20.15 -1.29
CA GLU A 45 -0.91 -20.60 -1.66
C GLU A 45 -0.90 -21.42 -2.95
N ASN A 46 -1.92 -22.25 -3.18
CA ASN A 46 -2.03 -23.05 -4.40
C ASN A 46 -2.34 -22.16 -5.61
N GLU A 47 -3.29 -21.23 -5.48
CA GLU A 47 -3.61 -20.26 -6.53
C GLU A 47 -2.41 -19.39 -6.88
N THR A 48 -1.67 -18.92 -5.87
CA THR A 48 -0.43 -18.14 -6.08
C THR A 48 0.63 -18.94 -6.84
N LYS A 49 0.79 -20.23 -6.53
CA LYS A 49 1.72 -21.12 -7.24
C LYS A 49 1.29 -21.34 -8.69
N GLU A 50 0.00 -21.55 -8.95
CA GLU A 50 -0.51 -21.72 -10.31
C GLU A 50 -0.32 -20.44 -11.14
N LEU A 51 -0.65 -19.28 -10.58
CA LEU A 51 -0.43 -17.99 -11.23
C LEU A 51 1.05 -17.75 -11.54
N PHE A 52 1.94 -18.07 -10.60
CA PHE A 52 3.38 -17.99 -10.80
C PHE A 52 3.83 -18.84 -11.99
N LEU A 53 3.46 -20.13 -12.01
CA LEU A 53 3.84 -21.06 -13.08
C LEU A 53 3.30 -20.62 -14.46
N ASN A 54 2.04 -20.20 -14.51
CA ASN A 54 1.40 -19.72 -15.75
C ASN A 54 1.98 -18.40 -16.25
N SER A 55 2.52 -17.59 -15.34
CA SER A 55 3.05 -16.28 -15.66
C SER A 55 4.49 -16.29 -16.17
N ILE A 56 5.24 -17.37 -15.98
CA ILE A 56 6.65 -17.42 -16.40
C ILE A 56 6.73 -17.30 -17.92
N LYS A 57 7.41 -16.25 -18.39
CA LYS A 57 7.71 -16.04 -19.81
C LYS A 57 9.18 -15.75 -19.99
N GLN A 58 9.73 -16.16 -21.12
CA GLN A 58 11.08 -15.80 -21.49
C GLN A 58 11.05 -14.56 -22.40
N ASP A 59 11.81 -13.54 -22.02
CA ASP A 59 12.00 -12.36 -22.84
C ASP A 59 12.96 -12.63 -24.01
N LYS A 60 13.00 -11.72 -24.98
CA LYS A 60 13.86 -11.83 -26.18
C LYS A 60 15.34 -11.94 -25.86
N ASP A 61 15.76 -11.40 -24.71
CA ASP A 61 17.14 -11.47 -24.20
C ASP A 61 17.40 -12.73 -23.35
N GLY A 62 16.46 -13.69 -23.33
CA GLY A 62 16.58 -14.95 -22.61
C GLY A 62 16.28 -14.87 -21.11
N ARG A 63 15.90 -13.69 -20.58
CA ARG A 63 15.56 -13.48 -19.17
C ARG A 63 14.17 -14.00 -18.85
N TYR A 64 14.02 -14.66 -17.70
CA TYR A 64 12.70 -15.03 -17.20
C TYR A 64 12.00 -13.84 -16.57
N VAL A 65 10.78 -13.56 -17.04
CA VAL A 65 9.90 -12.52 -16.54
C VAL A 65 8.69 -13.20 -15.92
N VAL A 66 8.34 -12.79 -14.70
CA VAL A 66 7.19 -13.29 -13.97
C VAL A 66 6.37 -12.08 -13.49
N SER A 67 5.06 -12.18 -13.61
CA SER A 67 4.09 -11.24 -13.08
C SER A 67 3.98 -11.44 -11.58
N LEU A 68 3.85 -10.33 -10.87
CA LEU A 68 3.56 -10.38 -9.44
C LEU A 68 2.19 -11.04 -9.21
N PRO A 69 2.07 -11.92 -8.21
CA PRO A 69 0.80 -12.53 -7.85
C PRO A 69 -0.03 -11.48 -7.09
N TRP A 70 -0.82 -10.73 -7.82
CA TRP A 70 -1.81 -9.82 -7.23
C TRP A 70 -3.02 -10.63 -6.75
N LEU A 71 -3.64 -10.22 -5.65
CA LEU A 71 -4.97 -10.74 -5.30
C LEU A 71 -5.96 -10.41 -6.43
N GLU A 72 -6.85 -11.35 -6.76
CA GLU A 72 -7.85 -11.19 -7.83
C GLU A 72 -8.69 -9.92 -7.64
N ASP A 73 -9.11 -9.64 -6.41
CA ASP A 73 -9.98 -8.51 -6.07
C ASP A 73 -9.21 -7.23 -5.63
N HIS A 74 -8.00 -7.00 -6.15
CA HIS A 74 -7.28 -5.77 -5.82
C HIS A 74 -7.92 -4.56 -6.54
N PRO A 75 -8.12 -3.42 -5.85
CA PRO A 75 -8.57 -2.21 -6.50
C PRO A 75 -7.51 -1.73 -7.50
N THR A 76 -7.95 -1.17 -8.63
CA THR A 76 -7.04 -0.60 -9.62
C THR A 76 -6.11 0.41 -8.97
N LEU A 77 -4.80 0.25 -9.17
CA LEU A 77 -3.82 1.17 -8.62
C LEU A 77 -4.08 2.59 -9.13
N PRO A 78 -4.20 3.58 -8.22
CA PRO A 78 -4.42 4.96 -8.64
C PRO A 78 -3.19 5.46 -9.40
N SER A 79 -3.43 6.23 -10.47
CA SER A 79 -2.35 6.84 -11.23
C SER A 79 -1.72 7.98 -10.45
N ASN A 80 -0.43 7.83 -10.10
CA ASN A 80 0.38 8.88 -9.46
C ASN A 80 0.96 9.89 -10.46
N LYS A 81 0.54 9.86 -11.73
CA LYS A 81 1.11 10.69 -12.80
C LYS A 81 1.02 12.19 -12.49
N SER A 82 -0.18 12.69 -12.19
CA SER A 82 -0.42 14.12 -11.93
C SER A 82 0.36 14.63 -10.71
N LEU A 83 0.43 13.82 -9.64
CA LEU A 83 1.20 14.14 -8.45
C LEU A 83 2.70 14.19 -8.74
N SER A 84 3.19 13.23 -9.54
CA SER A 84 4.60 13.14 -9.93
C SER A 84 5.00 14.32 -10.81
N GLU A 85 4.17 14.69 -11.79
CA GLU A 85 4.37 15.87 -12.63
C GLU A 85 4.40 17.16 -11.80
N LYS A 86 3.50 17.30 -10.82
CA LYS A 86 3.48 18.47 -9.92
C LYS A 86 4.74 18.53 -9.06
N ARG A 87 5.19 17.40 -8.51
CA ARG A 87 6.44 17.31 -7.73
C ARG A 87 7.66 17.64 -8.58
N LEU A 88 7.69 17.15 -9.82
CA LEU A 88 8.75 17.45 -10.78
C LEU A 88 8.80 18.96 -11.05
N LYS A 89 7.66 19.57 -11.41
CA LYS A 89 7.59 21.01 -11.67
C LYS A 89 8.09 21.83 -10.48
N ASN A 90 7.60 21.55 -9.28
CA ASN A 90 8.04 22.23 -8.06
C ASN A 90 9.55 22.08 -7.82
N SER A 91 10.10 20.89 -8.08
CA SER A 91 11.53 20.63 -7.92
C SER A 91 12.36 21.44 -8.91
N VAL A 92 11.93 21.48 -10.18
CA VAL A 92 12.56 22.29 -11.23
C VAL A 92 12.49 23.78 -10.90
N ASP A 93 11.34 24.29 -10.46
CA ASP A 93 11.17 25.70 -10.10
C ASP A 93 12.08 26.08 -8.93
N ARG A 94 12.25 25.20 -7.94
CA ARG A 94 13.18 25.39 -6.82
C ARG A 94 14.63 25.42 -7.28
N ILE A 95 15.04 24.55 -8.19
CA ILE A 95 16.41 24.50 -8.73
C ILE A 95 16.71 25.77 -9.54
N LYS A 96 15.73 26.23 -10.35
CA LYS A 96 15.83 27.50 -11.08
C LYS A 96 16.01 28.69 -10.13
N ALA A 97 15.25 28.74 -9.04
CA ALA A 97 15.39 29.79 -8.03
C ALA A 97 16.78 29.80 -7.36
N LEU A 98 17.47 28.66 -7.30
CA LEU A 98 18.82 28.51 -6.78
C LEU A 98 19.91 28.77 -7.84
N ASN A 99 19.55 29.06 -9.10
CA ASN A 99 20.47 29.22 -10.25
C ASN A 99 21.44 28.04 -10.46
N SER A 100 21.10 26.84 -9.96
CA SER A 100 21.96 25.65 -9.98
C SER A 100 21.50 24.62 -11.03
N LEU A 101 20.79 25.08 -12.06
CA LEU A 101 20.25 24.19 -13.09
C LEU A 101 21.38 23.61 -13.96
N GLN A 102 22.39 24.43 -14.27
CA GLN A 102 23.57 23.99 -15.04
C GLN A 102 24.39 22.94 -14.28
N ASP A 103 24.56 23.10 -12.97
CA ASP A 103 25.29 22.12 -12.15
C ASP A 103 24.60 20.76 -12.19
N TYR A 104 23.26 20.75 -12.23
CA TYR A 104 22.47 19.54 -12.32
C TYR A 104 22.53 18.89 -13.71
N GLU A 105 22.61 19.70 -14.78
CA GLU A 105 22.76 19.22 -16.16
C GLU A 105 24.12 18.54 -16.37
N ASN A 106 25.18 19.12 -15.81
CA ASN A 106 26.54 18.57 -15.89
C ASN A 106 26.66 17.17 -15.26
N VAL A 107 25.88 16.85 -14.22
CA VAL A 107 25.86 15.50 -13.58
C VAL A 107 25.39 14.41 -14.54
N PHE A 108 24.56 14.74 -15.55
CA PHE A 108 24.08 13.77 -16.53
C PHE A 108 25.01 13.62 -17.74
N GLU A 109 25.99 14.51 -17.89
CA GLU A 109 26.98 14.47 -18.98
C GLU A 109 28.29 13.75 -18.59
N ASP A 110 28.50 13.47 -17.30
CA ASP A 110 29.56 12.61 -16.76
C ASP A 110 29.19 11.11 -16.84
#